data_AF-A0A2P5LU63-F1
#
_entry.id   AF-A0A2P5LU63-F1
#
_cell.length_a   1.000
_cell.length_b   1.000
_cell.length_c   1.000
_cell.angle_alpha   90.00
_cell.angle_beta   90.00
_cell.angle_gamma   90.00
#
_symmetry.space_group_name_H-M   'P 1'
#
loop_
_entity.id
_entity.type
_entity.pdbx_description
1 polymer ?
#
loop_
_entity_poly.entity_id
_entity_poly.type
_entity_poly.pdbx_seq_one_letter_code
_entity_poly.pdbx_strand_id
1 'polypeptide(L)'
;MSKNDCTINTIPISTTPKAEERSHQPATTPVTFGPPPQAVLSNRLVDAAGGTHRVVIYSAGSRGLANFIRPLGLTAYKLGVTSAGDAQRRVVDLRRKHYGSLFGRLDQPIEALETIEQADEWALVPWQVDPAKERRDLPPGFFLRNGVLEVEIRLDVPVETVDQAVHAMMAERALDAFLATTEGKARLRAVRRDPEGVLLTPYTLMYETVRISRVKELYLYRPQLEFPQLVACLAKILAPLMPAATKSAEAA
;
A
#
# COMPACT_ATOMS: atom_id res chain seq x y z
N MET A 1 -0.70 29.75 -10.03
CA MET A 1 -0.88 28.83 -8.88
C MET A 1 -2.07 27.93 -9.20
N SER A 2 -1.82 26.72 -9.70
CA SER A 2 -2.87 25.79 -10.14
C SER A 2 -2.99 24.66 -9.12
N LYS A 3 -4.11 24.62 -8.40
CA LYS A 3 -4.57 23.44 -7.68
C LYS A 3 -5.15 22.50 -8.74
N ASN A 4 -4.42 21.45 -9.10
CA ASN A 4 -4.90 20.43 -10.04
C ASN A 4 -5.11 19.12 -9.29
N ASP A 5 -6.37 18.70 -9.23
CA ASP A 5 -6.87 17.45 -8.67
C ASP A 5 -6.27 16.23 -9.41
N CYS A 6 -5.77 15.24 -8.65
CA CYS A 6 -5.52 13.88 -9.16
C CYS A 6 -6.72 13.03 -8.71
N THR A 7 -7.87 13.20 -9.34
CA THR A 7 -9.09 12.48 -8.97
C THR A 7 -9.20 11.19 -9.79
N ILE A 8 -8.90 10.07 -9.14
CA ILE A 8 -9.38 8.75 -9.59
C ILE A 8 -10.83 8.66 -9.12
N ASN A 9 -11.80 8.78 -10.03
CA ASN A 9 -13.26 8.75 -9.83
C ASN A 9 -13.71 8.68 -8.35
N THR A 10 -13.90 9.85 -7.75
CA THR A 10 -14.22 10.03 -6.32
C THR A 10 -15.69 9.70 -6.04
N ILE A 11 -15.94 9.04 -4.90
CA ILE A 11 -17.23 9.01 -4.22
C ILE A 11 -17.24 10.19 -3.23
N PRO A 12 -18.27 11.07 -3.18
CA PRO A 12 -18.21 12.30 -2.41
C PRO A 12 -18.34 12.04 -0.90
N ILE A 13 -17.40 12.54 -0.10
CA ILE A 13 -17.42 12.50 1.37
C ILE A 13 -17.10 13.90 1.92
N SER A 14 -17.90 14.37 2.87
CA SER A 14 -17.79 15.66 3.55
C SER A 14 -17.10 15.52 4.91
N THR A 15 -16.14 16.39 5.24
CA THR A 15 -15.35 16.41 6.49
C THR A 15 -15.65 17.68 7.30
N THR A 16 -15.61 17.71 8.65
CA THR A 16 -14.40 17.78 9.52
C THR A 16 -14.82 17.62 11.01
N PRO A 17 -13.92 17.28 11.97
CA PRO A 17 -13.28 18.35 12.77
C PRO A 17 -11.84 18.11 13.32
N LYS A 18 -11.29 19.25 13.77
CA LYS A 18 -10.09 19.68 14.54
C LYS A 18 -9.15 18.68 15.26
N ALA A 19 -7.86 19.04 15.21
CA ALA A 19 -6.73 18.44 15.92
C ALA A 19 -6.37 19.20 17.22
N GLU A 20 -5.88 18.47 18.22
CA GLU A 20 -5.23 18.99 19.44
C GLU A 20 -3.73 18.66 19.46
N GLU A 21 -2.94 19.63 19.91
CA GLU A 21 -1.49 19.63 20.07
C GLU A 21 -1.01 18.79 21.26
N ARG A 22 0.14 18.12 21.12
CA ARG A 22 1.04 17.83 22.26
C ARG A 22 2.53 17.90 21.88
N SER A 23 3.16 18.94 22.43
CA SER A 23 4.44 19.03 23.15
C SER A 23 5.66 18.21 22.68
N HIS A 24 6.72 18.95 22.33
CA HIS A 24 8.07 18.51 22.02
C HIS A 24 8.91 18.17 23.28
N GLN A 25 9.72 17.12 23.19
CA GLN A 25 10.93 16.92 24.01
C GLN A 25 12.16 16.65 23.10
N PRO A 26 13.37 17.01 23.54
CA PRO A 26 14.49 17.37 22.66
C PRO A 26 15.33 16.19 22.17
N ALA A 27 16.06 16.48 21.09
CA ALA A 27 16.82 15.57 20.24
C ALA A 27 17.89 14.74 20.96
N THR A 28 17.84 13.43 20.76
CA THR A 28 18.94 12.50 21.01
C THR A 28 19.91 12.50 19.82
N THR A 29 21.20 12.41 20.15
CA THR A 29 22.41 12.41 19.32
C THR A 29 22.30 11.67 17.96
N PRO A 30 23.00 12.15 16.91
CA PRO A 30 22.95 11.54 15.59
C PRO A 30 23.58 10.15 15.60
N VAL A 31 22.75 9.13 15.39
CA VAL A 31 23.20 7.76 15.15
C VAL A 31 23.96 7.76 13.82
N THR A 32 25.29 7.61 13.89
CA THR A 32 26.10 7.43 12.69
C THR A 32 25.97 5.98 12.27
N PHE A 33 25.16 5.72 11.25
CA PHE A 33 25.09 4.39 10.64
C PHE A 33 26.41 4.14 9.92
N GLY A 34 27.12 3.07 10.30
CA GLY A 34 28.27 2.58 9.54
C GLY A 34 27.88 2.24 8.09
N PRO A 35 28.86 2.00 7.20
CA PRO A 35 28.57 1.66 5.81
C PRO A 35 27.60 0.46 5.76
N PRO A 36 26.61 0.48 4.84
CA PRO A 36 25.60 -0.57 4.79
C PRO A 36 26.24 -1.95 4.56
N PRO A 37 25.69 -3.03 5.14
CA PRO A 37 26.23 -4.38 4.99
C PRO A 37 26.37 -4.77 3.50
N GLN A 38 27.44 -5.47 3.12
CA GLN A 38 27.70 -5.89 1.73
C GLN A 38 26.53 -6.64 1.05
N ALA A 39 25.66 -7.30 1.82
CA ALA A 39 24.44 -7.93 1.29
C ALA A 39 23.47 -6.91 0.65
N VAL A 40 23.45 -5.66 1.11
CA VAL A 40 22.67 -4.55 0.54
C VAL A 40 23.23 -4.13 -0.82
N LEU A 41 24.55 -4.23 -1.02
CA LEU A 41 25.23 -3.93 -2.29
C LEU A 41 25.04 -5.01 -3.37
N SER A 42 24.45 -6.16 -3.00
CA SER A 42 24.03 -7.21 -3.95
C SER A 42 22.55 -7.13 -4.32
N ASN A 43 21.80 -6.18 -3.72
CA ASN A 43 20.43 -5.93 -4.12
C ASN A 43 20.44 -5.24 -5.48
N ARG A 44 20.00 -5.96 -6.52
CA ARG A 44 19.85 -5.43 -7.90
C ARG A 44 19.04 -4.13 -7.99
N LEU A 45 18.29 -3.81 -6.94
CA LEU A 45 17.50 -2.60 -6.84
C LEU A 45 18.31 -1.39 -6.40
N VAL A 46 19.57 -1.52 -5.98
CA VAL A 46 20.41 -0.40 -5.52
C VAL A 46 21.46 -0.07 -6.59
N ASP A 47 21.48 1.19 -7.04
CA ASP A 47 22.54 1.75 -7.88
C ASP A 47 23.25 2.87 -7.10
N ALA A 48 24.27 2.48 -6.34
CA ALA A 48 25.04 3.42 -5.52
C ALA A 48 25.80 4.45 -6.37
N ALA A 49 26.22 4.08 -7.59
CA ALA A 49 26.96 4.98 -8.47
C ALA A 49 26.02 6.04 -9.09
N GLY A 50 24.80 5.63 -9.44
CA GLY A 50 23.73 6.54 -9.87
C GLY A 50 23.08 7.34 -8.73
N GLY A 51 23.34 6.99 -7.46
CA GLY A 51 22.71 7.61 -6.31
C GLY A 51 21.22 7.29 -6.21
N THR A 52 20.81 6.11 -6.70
CA THR A 52 19.41 5.68 -6.75
C THR A 52 19.20 4.28 -6.17
N HIS A 53 17.96 3.99 -5.83
CA HIS A 53 17.48 2.64 -5.62
C HIS A 53 16.08 2.47 -6.22
N ARG A 54 15.59 1.24 -6.31
CA ARG A 54 14.26 0.94 -6.80
C ARG A 54 13.41 0.37 -5.68
N VAL A 55 12.21 0.90 -5.57
CA VAL A 55 11.14 0.30 -4.76
C VAL A 55 10.22 -0.49 -5.68
N VAL A 56 9.65 -1.56 -5.15
CA VAL A 56 8.62 -2.36 -5.81
C VAL A 56 7.28 -1.99 -5.20
N ILE A 57 6.39 -1.46 -6.02
CA ILE A 57 4.97 -1.30 -5.71
C ILE A 57 4.27 -2.54 -6.27
N TYR A 58 3.37 -3.15 -5.50
CA TYR A 58 2.67 -4.37 -5.93
C TYR A 58 1.22 -4.37 -5.47
N SER A 59 0.38 -5.08 -6.24
CA SER A 59 -0.99 -5.38 -5.85
C SER A 59 -1.11 -6.84 -5.42
N ALA A 60 -1.90 -7.11 -4.38
CA ALA A 60 -2.22 -8.45 -3.94
C ALA A 60 -3.72 -8.59 -3.62
N GLY A 61 -4.28 -9.76 -3.89
CA GLY A 61 -5.67 -10.12 -3.60
C GLY A 61 -5.73 -11.37 -2.75
N SER A 62 -6.84 -11.57 -2.05
CA SER A 62 -7.11 -12.79 -1.28
C SER A 62 -8.50 -13.30 -1.62
N ARG A 63 -8.67 -14.62 -1.72
CA ARG A 63 -9.99 -15.23 -1.93
C ARG A 63 -10.91 -14.95 -0.74
N GLY A 64 -10.40 -15.05 0.49
CA GLY A 64 -11.15 -14.68 1.69
C GLY A 64 -11.59 -13.22 1.67
N LEU A 65 -10.69 -12.29 1.31
CA LEU A 65 -11.04 -10.88 1.15
C LEU A 65 -12.14 -10.69 0.10
N ALA A 66 -12.01 -11.34 -1.06
CA ALA A 66 -13.00 -11.23 -2.13
C ALA A 66 -14.38 -11.76 -1.70
N ASN A 67 -14.43 -12.88 -1.00
CA ASN A 67 -15.67 -13.44 -0.45
C ASN A 67 -16.28 -12.55 0.64
N PHE A 68 -15.44 -11.91 1.46
CA PHE A 68 -15.88 -10.96 2.47
C PHE A 68 -16.52 -9.70 1.83
N ILE A 69 -15.88 -9.09 0.83
CA ILE A 69 -16.33 -7.79 0.27
C ILE A 69 -17.37 -7.90 -0.85
N ARG A 70 -17.47 -9.04 -1.55
CA ARG A 70 -18.40 -9.19 -2.70
C ARG A 70 -19.87 -8.97 -2.30
N PRO A 71 -20.37 -9.49 -1.16
CA PRO A 71 -21.73 -9.18 -0.68
C PRO A 71 -21.98 -7.68 -0.46
N LEU A 72 -20.94 -6.90 -0.19
CA LEU A 72 -21.03 -5.44 -0.04
C LEU A 72 -21.05 -4.70 -1.39
N GLY A 73 -20.97 -5.42 -2.52
CA GLY A 73 -20.88 -4.80 -3.85
C GLY A 73 -19.58 -4.04 -4.08
N LEU A 74 -18.49 -4.47 -3.44
CA LEU A 74 -17.18 -3.81 -3.50
C LEU A 74 -16.13 -4.68 -4.20
N THR A 75 -15.02 -4.06 -4.56
CA THR A 75 -13.79 -4.73 -4.98
C THR A 75 -12.63 -4.04 -4.28
N ALA A 76 -11.74 -4.82 -3.66
CA ALA A 76 -10.63 -4.30 -2.89
C ALA A 76 -9.40 -5.19 -3.05
N TYR A 77 -8.24 -4.56 -3.04
CA TYR A 77 -6.95 -5.22 -3.10
C TYR A 77 -5.98 -4.55 -2.13
N LYS A 78 -4.96 -5.30 -1.74
CA LYS A 78 -3.81 -4.72 -1.06
C LYS A 78 -2.93 -4.01 -2.08
N LEU A 79 -2.50 -2.80 -1.77
CA LEU A 79 -1.40 -2.12 -2.44
C LEU A 79 -0.26 -1.98 -1.44
N GLY A 80 0.94 -2.46 -1.76
CA GLY A 80 2.10 -2.38 -0.87
C GLY A 80 3.35 -1.89 -1.56
N VAL A 81 4.28 -1.34 -0.77
CA VAL A 81 5.61 -0.90 -1.21
C VAL A 81 6.68 -1.76 -0.52
N THR A 82 7.75 -2.12 -1.23
CA THR A 82 8.85 -2.89 -0.65
C THR A 82 10.17 -2.62 -1.37
N SER A 83 11.28 -2.65 -0.64
CA SER A 83 12.65 -2.62 -1.20
C SER A 83 13.21 -4.04 -1.42
N ALA A 84 12.42 -5.08 -1.10
CA ALA A 84 12.77 -6.45 -1.43
C ALA A 84 12.69 -6.68 -2.94
N GLY A 85 13.73 -7.30 -3.51
CA GLY A 85 13.80 -7.62 -4.95
C GLY A 85 12.70 -8.52 -5.49
N ASP A 86 11.88 -9.11 -4.61
CA ASP A 86 10.79 -10.03 -4.92
C ASP A 86 9.54 -9.74 -4.07
N ALA A 87 8.47 -9.25 -4.71
CA ALA A 87 7.18 -8.98 -4.07
C ALA A 87 6.46 -10.26 -3.61
N GLN A 88 6.79 -11.43 -4.17
CA GLN A 88 6.18 -12.70 -3.77
C GLN A 88 6.50 -13.04 -2.32
N ARG A 89 7.68 -12.64 -1.80
CA ARG A 89 8.01 -12.78 -0.37
C ARG A 89 7.02 -12.03 0.52
N ARG A 90 6.58 -10.84 0.11
CA ARG A 90 5.56 -10.08 0.85
C ARG A 90 4.21 -10.77 0.80
N VAL A 91 3.84 -11.36 -0.32
CA VAL A 91 2.61 -12.16 -0.40
C VAL A 91 2.66 -13.37 0.53
N VAL A 92 3.78 -14.10 0.57
CA VAL A 92 3.99 -15.20 1.51
C VAL A 92 3.86 -14.74 2.97
N ASP A 93 4.41 -13.57 3.31
CA ASP A 93 4.27 -12.99 4.65
C ASP A 93 2.80 -12.69 4.99
N LEU A 94 1.98 -12.23 4.03
CA LEU A 94 0.54 -12.00 4.25
C LEU A 94 -0.19 -13.31 4.59
N ARG A 95 0.13 -14.40 3.88
CA ARG A 95 -0.43 -15.73 4.17
C ARG A 95 -0.05 -16.18 5.58
N ARG A 96 1.25 -16.13 5.89
CA ARG A 96 1.78 -16.56 7.19
C ARG A 96 1.20 -15.76 8.36
N LYS A 97 0.94 -14.47 8.15
CA LYS A 97 0.37 -13.57 9.17
C LYS A 97 -1.16 -13.63 9.24
N HIS A 98 -1.81 -14.42 8.38
CA HIS A 98 -3.27 -14.43 8.25
C HIS A 98 -3.84 -13.00 8.10
N TYR A 99 -3.23 -12.23 7.19
CA TYR A 99 -3.54 -10.81 7.07
C TYR A 99 -5.02 -10.57 6.72
N GLY A 100 -5.73 -9.84 7.57
CA GLY A 100 -7.16 -9.57 7.41
C GLY A 100 -8.05 -10.80 7.56
N SER A 101 -7.66 -11.76 8.39
CA SER A 101 -8.43 -12.99 8.63
C SER A 101 -9.56 -12.85 9.65
N LEU A 102 -9.69 -11.70 10.30
CA LEU A 102 -10.68 -11.48 11.35
C LEU A 102 -11.53 -10.25 11.03
N PHE A 103 -12.80 -10.27 11.42
CA PHE A 103 -13.71 -9.14 11.35
C PHE A 103 -14.47 -8.96 12.66
N GLY A 104 -14.56 -7.72 13.13
CA GLY A 104 -15.25 -7.36 14.35
C GLY A 104 -14.70 -6.07 14.94
N ARG A 105 -14.88 -5.85 16.25
CA ARG A 105 -14.40 -4.65 16.93
C ARG A 105 -13.08 -4.93 17.64
N LEU A 106 -12.25 -3.90 17.77
CA LEU A 106 -10.92 -4.01 18.40
C LEU A 106 -10.96 -4.36 19.90
N ASP A 107 -12.06 -4.01 20.57
CA ASP A 107 -12.27 -4.23 22.01
C ASP A 107 -12.90 -5.59 22.32
N GLN A 108 -13.28 -6.37 21.29
CA GLN A 108 -13.83 -7.71 21.46
C GLN A 108 -12.71 -8.74 21.72
N PRO A 109 -12.98 -9.77 22.54
CA PRO A 109 -12.10 -10.92 22.64
C PRO A 109 -11.99 -11.63 21.29
N ILE A 110 -10.83 -12.23 20.99
CA ILE A 110 -10.55 -12.81 19.66
C ILE A 110 -11.53 -13.92 19.29
N GLU A 111 -12.02 -14.66 20.29
CA GLU A 111 -12.99 -15.76 20.13
C GLU A 111 -14.38 -15.27 19.70
N ALA A 112 -14.67 -13.98 19.89
CA ALA A 112 -15.92 -13.35 19.45
C ALA A 112 -15.83 -12.73 18.04
N LEU A 113 -14.64 -12.71 17.42
CA LEU A 113 -14.45 -12.15 16.09
C LEU A 113 -14.88 -13.14 15.01
N GLU A 114 -15.50 -12.63 13.94
CA GLU A 114 -15.79 -13.42 12.73
C GLU A 114 -14.46 -13.81 12.08
N THR A 115 -14.21 -15.11 11.94
CA THR A 115 -13.08 -15.60 11.14
C THR A 115 -13.47 -15.62 9.66
N ILE A 116 -12.63 -15.00 8.84
CA ILE A 116 -12.80 -14.98 7.39
C ILE A 116 -12.13 -16.24 6.83
N GLU A 117 -12.95 -17.13 6.28
CA GLU A 117 -12.46 -18.32 5.58
C GLU A 117 -11.56 -17.95 4.40
N GLN A 118 -10.53 -18.75 4.16
CA GLN A 118 -9.58 -18.56 3.05
C GLN A 118 -8.83 -17.22 3.08
N ALA A 119 -8.73 -16.59 4.25
CA ALA A 119 -8.01 -15.33 4.40
C ALA A 119 -6.51 -15.45 4.11
N ASP A 120 -5.93 -16.65 4.25
CA ASP A 120 -4.55 -16.98 3.94
C ASP A 120 -4.30 -17.20 2.43
N GLU A 121 -5.33 -17.23 1.59
CA GLU A 121 -5.19 -17.41 0.14
C GLU A 121 -4.81 -16.12 -0.60
N TRP A 122 -3.76 -15.45 -0.13
CA TRP A 122 -3.22 -14.25 -0.79
C TRP A 122 -2.46 -14.60 -2.07
N ALA A 123 -2.57 -13.80 -3.12
CA ALA A 123 -1.79 -13.95 -4.34
C ALA A 123 -1.38 -12.57 -4.88
N LEU A 124 -0.24 -12.51 -5.57
CA LEU A 124 0.06 -11.34 -6.41
C LEU A 124 -1.02 -11.19 -7.47
N VAL A 125 -1.44 -9.95 -7.67
CA VAL A 125 -2.36 -9.58 -8.74
C VAL A 125 -1.53 -8.79 -9.74
N PRO A 126 -1.00 -9.46 -10.78
CA PRO A 126 -0.07 -8.82 -11.71
C PRO A 126 -0.80 -7.71 -12.45
N TRP A 127 -0.15 -6.56 -12.58
CA TRP A 127 -0.56 -5.57 -13.56
C TRP A 127 -0.31 -6.14 -14.95
N GLN A 128 -1.35 -6.09 -15.77
CA GLN A 128 -1.28 -6.50 -17.16
C GLN A 128 -1.42 -5.23 -17.99
N VAL A 129 -0.35 -4.91 -18.70
CA VAL A 129 -0.38 -3.92 -19.77
C VAL A 129 -0.04 -4.68 -21.03
N ASP A 130 -0.67 -4.30 -22.14
CA ASP A 130 -0.22 -4.75 -23.46
C ASP A 130 1.30 -4.49 -23.57
N PRO A 131 2.15 -5.52 -23.76
CA PRO A 131 3.60 -5.34 -23.83
C PRO A 131 4.04 -4.29 -24.88
N ALA A 132 3.24 -4.08 -25.93
CA ALA A 132 3.49 -3.06 -26.94
C ALA A 132 3.25 -1.62 -26.44
N LYS A 133 2.41 -1.45 -25.40
CA LYS A 133 2.08 -0.17 -24.75
C LYS A 133 2.91 0.10 -23.50
N GLU A 134 3.34 -0.96 -22.82
CA GLU A 134 4.11 -0.92 -21.55
C GLU A 134 5.35 -0.01 -21.62
N ARG A 135 6.07 0.00 -22.76
CA ARG A 135 7.26 0.87 -22.93
C ARG A 135 6.96 2.30 -23.40
N ARG A 136 5.80 2.56 -23.98
CA ARG A 136 5.47 3.90 -24.52
C ARG A 136 4.79 4.80 -23.49
N ASP A 137 4.11 4.22 -22.51
CA ASP A 137 3.17 4.97 -21.66
C ASP A 137 3.62 5.11 -20.19
N LEU A 138 4.74 4.50 -19.79
CA LEU A 138 5.26 4.64 -18.42
C LEU A 138 6.13 5.90 -18.26
N PRO A 139 5.97 6.68 -17.18
CA PRO A 139 6.82 7.84 -16.89
C PRO A 139 8.30 7.45 -16.70
N PRO A 140 9.24 8.38 -16.92
CA PRO A 140 10.66 8.14 -16.63
C PRO A 140 10.88 7.64 -15.20
N GLY A 141 11.72 6.62 -15.03
CA GLY A 141 11.99 6.00 -13.73
C GLY A 141 10.94 4.96 -13.29
N PHE A 142 9.89 4.72 -14.07
CA PHE A 142 8.90 3.66 -13.82
C PHE A 142 9.16 2.47 -14.75
N PHE A 143 9.14 1.26 -14.19
CA PHE A 143 9.35 0.03 -14.95
C PHE A 143 8.33 -1.02 -14.51
N LEU A 144 7.51 -1.50 -15.43
CA LEU A 144 6.69 -2.69 -15.19
C LEU A 144 7.54 -3.93 -15.51
N ARG A 145 7.68 -4.82 -14.52
CA ARG A 145 8.49 -6.05 -14.62
C ARG A 145 7.79 -7.15 -13.86
N ASN A 146 7.58 -8.31 -14.50
CA ASN A 146 6.94 -9.48 -13.89
C ASN A 146 5.60 -9.16 -13.19
N GLY A 147 4.81 -8.23 -13.76
CA GLY A 147 3.52 -7.83 -13.21
C GLY A 147 3.57 -6.92 -11.98
N VAL A 148 4.74 -6.41 -11.60
CA VAL A 148 4.93 -5.40 -10.54
C VAL A 148 5.64 -4.17 -11.07
N LEU A 149 5.53 -3.06 -10.37
CA LEU A 149 6.00 -1.73 -10.77
C LEU A 149 7.23 -1.42 -9.93
N GLU A 150 8.38 -1.38 -10.58
CA GLU A 150 9.59 -0.84 -10.01
C GLU A 150 9.62 0.66 -10.28
N VAL A 151 9.91 1.46 -9.24
CA VAL A 151 10.07 2.91 -9.35
C VAL A 151 11.45 3.29 -8.83
N GLU A 152 12.19 4.03 -9.62
CA GLU A 152 13.49 4.59 -9.24
C GLU A 152 13.32 5.79 -8.30
N ILE A 153 14.05 5.76 -7.20
CA ILE A 153 13.97 6.68 -6.07
C ILE A 153 15.39 7.08 -5.69
N ARG A 154 15.59 8.30 -5.19
CA ARG A 154 16.91 8.74 -4.71
C ARG A 154 17.36 7.87 -3.54
N LEU A 155 18.66 7.56 -3.49
CA LEU A 155 19.25 6.67 -2.49
C LEU A 155 19.11 7.18 -1.05
N ASP A 156 18.99 8.50 -0.86
CA ASP A 156 18.79 9.13 0.45
C ASP A 156 17.35 9.04 0.96
N VAL A 157 16.38 8.62 0.12
CA VAL A 157 14.97 8.47 0.50
C VAL A 157 14.71 7.04 0.97
N PRO A 158 14.31 6.83 2.23
CA PRO A 158 13.98 5.50 2.74
C PRO A 158 12.67 4.98 2.13
N VAL A 159 12.54 3.66 2.03
CA VAL A 159 11.35 3.01 1.43
C VAL A 159 10.08 3.36 2.19
N GLU A 160 10.18 3.58 3.51
CA GLU A 160 9.07 3.97 4.38
C GLU A 160 8.48 5.34 3.98
N THR A 161 9.29 6.28 3.49
CA THR A 161 8.78 7.56 2.98
C THR A 161 7.97 7.36 1.71
N VAL A 162 8.39 6.45 0.84
CA VAL A 162 7.65 6.11 -0.38
C VAL A 162 6.34 5.41 -0.03
N ASP A 163 6.40 4.43 0.88
CA ASP A 163 5.25 3.71 1.41
C ASP A 163 4.20 4.67 2.00
N GLN A 164 4.62 5.60 2.86
CA GLN A 164 3.75 6.63 3.42
C GLN A 164 3.12 7.52 2.35
N ALA A 165 3.88 7.95 1.33
CA ALA A 165 3.35 8.76 0.25
C ALA A 165 2.28 8.00 -0.56
N VAL A 166 2.53 6.73 -0.89
CA VAL A 166 1.57 5.87 -1.59
C VAL A 166 0.31 5.65 -0.75
N HIS A 167 0.45 5.39 0.54
CA HIS A 167 -0.70 5.21 1.43
C HIS A 167 -1.50 6.48 1.65
N ALA A 168 -0.84 7.64 1.74
CA ALA A 168 -1.51 8.94 1.81
C ALA A 168 -2.30 9.22 0.53
N MET A 169 -1.72 8.96 -0.65
CA MET A 169 -2.42 9.09 -1.93
C MET A 169 -3.69 8.22 -1.99
N MET A 170 -3.66 7.02 -1.40
CA MET A 170 -4.78 6.07 -1.45
C MET A 170 -5.76 6.19 -0.27
N ALA A 171 -5.54 7.10 0.67
CA ALA A 171 -6.26 7.15 1.95
C ALA A 171 -7.79 7.28 1.79
N GLU A 172 -8.27 8.11 0.86
CA GLU A 172 -9.70 8.27 0.60
C GLU A 172 -10.37 7.00 0.02
N ARG A 173 -9.56 6.10 -0.54
CA ARG A 173 -10.01 4.83 -1.11
C ARG A 173 -9.76 3.66 -0.17
N ALA A 174 -9.30 3.91 1.06
CA ALA A 174 -9.06 2.86 2.03
C ALA A 174 -10.38 2.17 2.40
N LEU A 175 -10.38 0.83 2.40
CA LEU A 175 -11.56 0.02 2.69
C LEU A 175 -12.09 0.32 4.10
N ASP A 176 -11.21 0.48 5.08
CA ASP A 176 -11.61 0.82 6.45
C ASP A 176 -12.27 2.20 6.55
N ALA A 177 -11.75 3.20 5.82
CA ALA A 177 -12.35 4.52 5.72
C ALA A 177 -13.74 4.44 5.08
N PHE A 178 -13.91 3.67 4.01
CA PHE A 178 -15.22 3.46 3.39
C PHE A 178 -16.20 2.78 4.35
N LEU A 179 -15.80 1.70 5.03
CA LEU A 179 -16.66 0.97 5.96
C LEU A 179 -17.12 1.84 7.14
N ALA A 180 -16.34 2.85 7.52
CA ALA A 180 -16.70 3.82 8.55
C ALA A 180 -17.76 4.86 8.11
N THR A 181 -18.01 5.01 6.81
CA THR A 181 -19.03 5.93 6.28
C THR A 181 -20.46 5.43 6.53
N THR A 182 -21.46 6.32 6.48
CA THR A 182 -22.88 5.94 6.58
C THR A 182 -23.27 4.86 5.55
N GLU A 183 -22.76 4.98 4.32
CA GLU A 183 -23.01 4.00 3.27
C GLU A 183 -22.35 2.64 3.58
N GLY A 184 -21.07 2.63 3.97
CA GLY A 184 -20.37 1.41 4.35
C GLY A 184 -21.07 0.67 5.48
N LYS A 185 -21.47 1.40 6.53
CA LYS A 185 -22.27 0.87 7.65
C LYS A 185 -23.62 0.31 7.20
N ALA A 186 -24.31 0.99 6.28
CA ALA A 186 -25.57 0.50 5.73
C ALA A 186 -25.39 -0.81 4.95
N ARG A 187 -24.34 -0.91 4.12
CA ARG A 187 -24.01 -2.13 3.37
C ARG A 187 -23.64 -3.29 4.29
N LEU A 188 -22.89 -3.04 5.37
CA LEU A 188 -22.60 -4.05 6.40
C LEU A 188 -23.88 -4.60 7.05
N ARG A 189 -24.81 -3.72 7.44
CA ARG A 189 -26.12 -4.14 8.00
C ARG A 189 -26.92 -4.97 7.00
N ALA A 190 -26.93 -4.59 5.73
CA ALA A 190 -27.67 -5.30 4.68
C ALA A 190 -27.21 -6.77 4.53
N VAL A 191 -25.94 -7.05 4.82
CA VAL A 191 -25.37 -8.41 4.81
C VAL A 191 -25.27 -9.03 6.20
N ARG A 192 -25.97 -8.47 7.20
CA ARG A 192 -26.03 -8.93 8.59
C ARG A 192 -24.67 -8.97 9.30
N ARG A 193 -23.78 -8.03 8.98
CA ARG A 193 -22.52 -7.80 9.69
C ARG A 193 -22.59 -6.59 10.60
N ASP A 194 -21.71 -6.56 11.60
CA ASP A 194 -21.59 -5.44 12.54
C ASP A 194 -21.21 -4.14 11.78
N PRO A 195 -22.04 -3.09 11.82
CA PRO A 195 -21.73 -1.81 11.16
C PRO A 195 -20.51 -1.11 11.76
N GLU A 196 -20.11 -1.41 12.99
CA GLU A 196 -18.90 -0.82 13.59
C GLU A 196 -17.67 -1.76 13.46
N GLY A 197 -17.83 -2.89 12.79
CA GLY A 197 -16.77 -3.86 12.59
C GLY A 197 -15.71 -3.39 11.59
N VAL A 198 -14.48 -3.82 11.82
CA VAL A 198 -13.32 -3.58 10.95
C VAL A 198 -12.59 -4.87 10.66
N LEU A 199 -11.81 -4.90 9.57
CA LEU A 199 -10.89 -6.00 9.30
C LEU A 199 -9.69 -5.94 10.23
N LEU A 200 -9.30 -7.09 10.76
CA LEU A 200 -8.30 -7.29 11.79
C LEU A 200 -7.32 -8.39 11.37
N THR A 201 -6.08 -8.25 11.82
CA THR A 201 -5.02 -9.26 11.65
C THR A 201 -4.54 -9.71 13.03
N PRO A 202 -4.49 -11.01 13.31
CA PRO A 202 -3.88 -11.53 14.53
C PRO A 202 -2.34 -11.52 14.42
N TYR A 203 -1.66 -11.23 15.52
CA TYR A 203 -0.22 -11.33 15.67
C TYR A 203 0.13 -12.02 16.96
N THR A 204 1.02 -12.99 16.87
CA THR A 204 1.62 -13.64 18.02
C THR A 204 2.91 -12.90 18.38
N LEU A 205 2.91 -12.20 19.51
CA LEU A 205 4.15 -11.77 20.15
C LEU A 205 4.61 -12.89 21.06
N MET A 206 5.93 -13.12 21.06
CA MET A 206 6.66 -14.14 21.83
C MET A 206 5.84 -14.77 22.98
N TYR A 207 5.34 -15.97 22.68
CA TYR A 207 4.88 -17.02 23.58
C TYR A 207 3.61 -16.90 24.44
N GLU A 208 2.85 -15.81 24.54
CA GLU A 208 1.67 -15.88 25.45
C GLU A 208 0.46 -14.98 25.16
N THR A 209 0.51 -14.02 24.23
CA THR A 209 -0.68 -13.18 23.96
C THR A 209 -0.86 -12.92 22.48
N VAL A 210 -1.96 -13.44 21.92
CA VAL A 210 -2.41 -13.05 20.60
C VAL A 210 -2.93 -11.62 20.68
N ARG A 211 -2.29 -10.72 19.94
CA ARG A 211 -2.77 -9.35 19.74
C ARG A 211 -3.49 -9.27 18.41
N ILE A 212 -4.45 -8.37 18.31
CA ILE A 212 -5.11 -8.02 17.05
C ILE A 212 -4.69 -6.60 16.67
N SER A 213 -4.47 -6.37 15.38
CA SER A 213 -4.32 -5.02 14.85
C SER A 213 -5.32 -4.79 13.73
N ARG A 214 -5.70 -3.53 13.52
CA ARG A 214 -6.45 -3.15 12.32
C ARG A 214 -5.63 -3.48 11.08
N VAL A 215 -6.32 -4.03 10.09
CA VAL A 215 -5.80 -4.09 8.72
C VAL A 215 -5.61 -2.66 8.23
N LYS A 216 -4.52 -2.45 7.50
CA LYS A 216 -4.22 -1.21 6.80
C LYS A 216 -4.10 -1.56 5.31
N GLU A 217 -3.91 -0.60 4.44
CA GLU A 217 -3.42 -0.88 3.08
C GLU A 217 -4.33 -1.74 2.17
N LEU A 218 -5.62 -1.89 2.50
CA LEU A 218 -6.63 -2.42 1.59
C LEU A 218 -7.40 -1.27 0.96
N TYR A 219 -7.46 -1.26 -0.36
CA TYR A 219 -7.98 -0.14 -1.12
C TYR A 219 -9.07 -0.57 -2.10
N LEU A 220 -10.06 0.29 -2.27
CA LEU A 220 -11.15 0.14 -3.23
C LEU A 220 -10.65 0.56 -4.62
N TYR A 221 -10.01 -0.34 -5.35
CA TYR A 221 -9.58 -0.13 -6.73
C TYR A 221 -9.52 -1.46 -7.50
N ARG A 222 -9.32 -1.40 -8.80
CA ARG A 222 -9.17 -2.55 -9.70
C ARG A 222 -7.83 -2.45 -10.43
N PRO A 223 -6.80 -3.19 -9.99
CA PRO A 223 -5.44 -3.11 -10.55
C PRO A 223 -5.40 -3.17 -12.08
N GLN A 224 -6.19 -4.03 -12.72
CA GLN A 224 -6.16 -4.22 -14.17
C GLN A 224 -6.84 -3.09 -14.95
N LEU A 225 -7.81 -2.39 -14.35
CA LEU A 225 -8.57 -1.34 -15.03
C LEU A 225 -8.00 0.06 -14.75
N GLU A 226 -7.47 0.25 -13.55
CA GLU A 226 -7.07 1.55 -13.03
C GLU A 226 -5.55 1.76 -13.04
N PHE A 227 -4.79 0.83 -13.64
CA PHE A 227 -3.32 0.93 -13.69
C PHE A 227 -2.83 2.24 -14.30
N PRO A 228 -3.34 2.73 -15.45
CA PRO A 228 -2.87 3.99 -16.02
C PRO A 228 -3.08 5.19 -15.09
N GLN A 229 -4.24 5.28 -14.44
CA GLN A 229 -4.56 6.36 -13.50
C GLN A 229 -3.70 6.25 -12.23
N LEU A 230 -3.48 5.04 -11.73
CA LEU A 230 -2.61 4.78 -10.58
C LEU A 230 -1.18 5.25 -10.90
N VAL A 231 -0.62 4.88 -12.06
CA VAL A 231 0.71 5.32 -12.49
C VAL A 231 0.79 6.84 -12.61
N ALA A 232 -0.21 7.49 -13.17
CA ALA A 232 -0.24 8.95 -13.29
C ALA A 232 -0.21 9.65 -11.90
N CYS A 233 -0.99 9.18 -10.93
CA CYS A 233 -0.95 9.76 -9.59
C CYS A 233 0.35 9.40 -8.85
N LEU A 234 0.87 8.19 -9.00
CA LEU A 234 2.18 7.81 -8.46
C LEU A 234 3.31 8.69 -9.00
N ALA A 235 3.35 8.95 -10.31
CA ALA A 235 4.36 9.82 -10.90
C ALA A 235 4.32 11.23 -10.30
N LYS A 236 3.11 11.77 -10.07
CA LYS A 236 2.94 13.08 -9.44
C LYS A 236 3.41 13.10 -7.99
N ILE A 237 3.02 12.13 -7.18
CA ILE A 237 3.32 12.12 -5.73
C ILE A 237 4.77 11.70 -5.44
N LEU A 238 5.37 10.88 -6.30
CA LEU A 238 6.74 10.39 -6.13
C LEU A 238 7.78 11.30 -6.79
N ALA A 239 7.41 12.17 -7.74
CA ALA A 239 8.36 13.08 -8.40
C ALA A 239 9.35 13.81 -7.46
N PRO A 240 8.95 14.31 -6.27
CA PRO A 240 9.89 14.94 -5.32
C PRO A 240 10.93 13.99 -4.71
N LEU A 241 10.65 12.68 -4.73
CA LEU A 241 11.48 11.60 -4.18
C LEU A 241 12.35 10.93 -5.23
N MET A 242 12.06 11.17 -6.50
CA MET A 242 12.78 10.61 -7.64
C MET A 242 14.05 11.41 -7.93
N PRO A 243 15.05 10.81 -8.58
CA PRO A 243 16.21 11.53 -9.08
C PRO A 243 15.77 12.68 -9.98
N ALA A 244 16.46 13.81 -9.91
CA ALA A 244 16.24 14.88 -10.88
C ALA A 244 16.49 14.29 -12.27
N ALA A 245 15.60 14.56 -13.23
CA ALA A 245 15.82 14.16 -14.61
C ALA A 245 17.16 14.75 -15.05
N THR A 246 18.19 13.90 -15.15
CA THR A 246 19.46 14.29 -15.71
C THR A 246 19.12 14.71 -17.13
N LYS A 247 19.26 16.01 -17.45
CA LYS A 247 19.29 16.44 -18.84
C LYS A 247 20.42 15.67 -19.47
N SER A 248 20.11 14.59 -20.19
CA SER A 248 21.07 13.94 -21.06
C SER A 248 21.68 15.05 -21.90
N ALA A 249 22.98 15.23 -21.76
CA ALA A 249 23.73 16.25 -22.46
C ALA A 249 23.39 16.18 -23.96
N GLU A 250 22.77 17.24 -24.48
CA GLU A 250 22.96 17.66 -25.86
C GLU A 250 24.44 18.02 -26.00
N ALA A 251 25.26 17.00 -26.26
CA ALA A 251 26.62 17.12 -26.77
C ALA A 251 27.03 15.76 -27.35
N ALA A 252 26.53 15.47 -28.55
CA ALA A 252 27.20 14.63 -29.54
C ALA A 252 26.83 15.14 -30.93
#